data_AF-A0A820X593-F1
#
_entry.id   AF-A0A820X593-F1
#
_cell.length_a   1.000
_cell.length_b   1.000
_cell.length_c   1.000
_cell.angle_alpha   90.00
_cell.angle_beta   90.00
_cell.angle_gamma   90.00
#
_symmetry.space_group_name_H-M   'P 1'
#
loop_
_entity.id
_entity.type
_entity.pdbx_description
1 polymer ?
#
loop_
_entity_poly.entity_id
_entity_poly.type
_entity_poly.pdbx_seq_one_letter_code
_entity_poly.pdbx_strand_id
1 'polypeptide(L)'
;KPIDVCKSYRARLCSQEDFSFKLNDYENHILHMHGNQDFVVPIESIKRPLKHRLIVNTNDHDLEEPDILQEWTIKAVEFICRNE
;
A
#
# COMPACT_ATOMS: atom_id res chain seq x y z
N LYS A 1 -12.54 15.68 10.65
CA LYS A 1 -11.55 16.58 9.99
C LYS A 1 -10.63 15.68 9.20
N PRO A 2 -10.50 15.85 7.87
CA PRO A 2 -9.55 15.06 7.09
C PRO A 2 -8.14 15.42 7.57
N ILE A 3 -7.34 14.40 7.88
CA ILE A 3 -5.95 14.56 8.28
C ILE A 3 -5.16 14.88 7.01
N ASP A 4 -4.49 16.01 7.03
CA ASP A 4 -3.74 16.57 5.91
C ASP A 4 -2.35 15.92 5.89
N VAL A 5 -2.24 14.77 5.21
CA VAL A 5 -1.06 13.88 5.16
C VAL A 5 0.15 14.54 4.48
N CYS A 6 0.00 15.73 3.91
CA CYS A 6 0.95 16.36 2.99
C CYS A 6 1.88 17.44 3.61
N LYS A 7 2.13 17.45 4.93
CA LYS A 7 2.86 18.59 5.56
C LYS A 7 4.37 18.43 5.74
N SER A 8 5.01 17.35 5.29
CA SER A 8 6.43 17.15 5.57
C SER A 8 7.17 16.63 4.34
N TYR A 9 8.10 17.45 3.84
CA TYR A 9 9.02 17.25 2.71
C TYR A 9 8.48 17.55 1.29
N ARG A 10 8.75 18.78 0.85
CA ARG A 10 8.69 19.27 -0.56
C ARG A 10 7.38 18.98 -1.27
N ALA A 11 6.51 19.98 -1.32
CA ALA A 11 5.28 20.04 -2.09
C ALA A 11 5.43 19.51 -3.53
N ARG A 12 5.34 18.19 -3.71
CA ARG A 12 4.84 17.60 -4.94
C ARG A 12 3.34 17.83 -4.91
N LEU A 13 2.79 18.36 -5.99
CA LEU A 13 1.36 18.52 -6.20
C LEU A 13 0.71 17.13 -6.20
N CYS A 14 0.43 16.58 -5.03
CA CYS A 14 -0.35 15.37 -4.91
C CYS A 14 -1.79 15.72 -5.28
N SER A 15 -2.32 15.08 -6.32
CA SER A 15 -3.73 15.21 -6.65
C SER A 15 -4.56 14.82 -5.44
N GLN A 16 -5.54 15.65 -5.10
CA GLN A 16 -6.51 15.35 -4.04
C GLN A 16 -7.60 14.39 -4.54
N GLU A 17 -7.63 14.13 -5.85
CA GLU A 17 -8.60 13.23 -6.46
C GLU A 17 -8.40 11.79 -5.96
N ASP A 18 -9.52 11.12 -5.69
CA ASP A 18 -9.53 9.70 -5.35
C ASP A 18 -10.04 8.90 -6.53
N PHE A 19 -9.21 8.01 -7.06
CA PHE A 19 -9.58 7.10 -8.16
C PHE A 19 -9.80 5.66 -7.70
N SER A 20 -9.77 5.39 -6.39
CA SER A 20 -9.94 4.04 -5.84
C SER A 20 -11.23 3.36 -6.26
N PHE A 21 -12.28 4.14 -6.57
CA PHE A 21 -13.56 3.65 -7.10
C PHE A 21 -13.40 2.89 -8.43
N LYS A 22 -12.36 3.18 -9.23
CA LYS A 22 -12.10 2.47 -10.49
C LYS A 22 -11.60 1.04 -10.30
N LEU A 23 -11.25 0.67 -9.07
CA LEU A 23 -10.71 -0.65 -8.74
C LEU A 23 -11.77 -1.65 -8.25
N ASN A 24 -13.05 -1.25 -8.17
CA ASN A 24 -14.13 -2.09 -7.63
C ASN A 24 -14.21 -3.47 -8.29
N ASP A 25 -14.09 -3.52 -9.62
CA ASP A 25 -14.21 -4.77 -10.38
C ASP A 25 -12.94 -5.64 -10.30
N TYR A 26 -11.88 -5.12 -9.69
CA TYR A 26 -10.56 -5.75 -9.61
C TYR A 26 -10.15 -6.11 -8.18
N GLU A 27 -11.03 -5.98 -7.19
CA GLU A 27 -10.66 -6.19 -5.78
C GLU A 27 -10.09 -7.57 -5.47
N ASN A 28 -10.52 -8.60 -6.21
CA ASN A 28 -9.99 -9.97 -6.07
C ASN A 28 -8.67 -10.18 -6.84
N HIS A 29 -8.32 -9.26 -7.74
CA HIS A 29 -7.18 -9.37 -8.67
C HIS A 29 -6.00 -8.48 -8.28
N ILE A 30 -6.12 -7.72 -7.19
CA ILE A 30 -5.06 -6.81 -6.72
C ILE A 30 -4.61 -7.24 -5.32
N LEU A 31 -3.32 -7.50 -5.17
CA LEU A 31 -2.64 -7.56 -3.88
C LEU A 31 -1.97 -6.21 -3.61
N HIS A 32 -2.29 -5.61 -2.48
CA HIS A 32 -1.68 -4.35 -2.03
C HIS A 32 -0.71 -4.60 -0.86
N MET A 33 0.51 -4.08 -0.95
CA MET A 33 1.55 -4.26 0.07
C MET A 33 2.09 -2.89 0.48
N HIS A 34 2.26 -2.66 1.79
CA HIS A 34 2.67 -1.35 2.30
C HIS A 34 3.30 -1.42 3.70
N GLY A 35 4.25 -0.53 3.99
CA GLY A 35 4.82 -0.32 5.32
C GLY A 35 3.97 0.62 6.16
N ASN A 36 3.58 0.23 7.37
CA ASN A 36 2.70 1.06 8.21
C ASN A 36 3.38 2.33 8.77
N GLN A 37 4.72 2.41 8.74
CA GLN A 37 5.52 3.54 9.19
C GLN A 37 6.27 4.20 8.03
N ASP A 38 5.89 3.90 6.78
CA ASP A 38 6.42 4.56 5.58
C ASP A 38 6.22 6.08 5.67
N PHE A 39 7.33 6.81 5.77
CA PHE A 39 7.30 8.27 5.87
C PHE A 39 7.29 8.97 4.51
N VAL A 40 7.59 8.25 3.43
CA VAL A 40 7.60 8.75 2.05
C VAL A 40 6.18 8.75 1.49
N VAL A 41 5.45 7.65 1.67
CA VAL A 41 4.05 7.50 1.31
C VAL A 41 3.28 7.01 2.54
N PRO A 42 2.67 7.90 3.34
CA PRO A 42 2.01 7.47 4.57
C PRO A 42 0.81 6.57 4.33
N ILE A 43 0.56 5.63 5.24
CA ILE A 43 -0.57 4.68 5.18
C ILE A 43 -1.93 5.39 5.05
N GLU A 44 -2.06 6.61 5.59
CA GLU A 44 -3.27 7.41 5.50
C GLU A 44 -3.60 7.88 4.07
N SER A 45 -2.64 7.81 3.15
CA SER A 45 -2.88 8.06 1.72
C SER A 45 -3.81 7.01 1.09
N ILE A 46 -3.95 5.84 1.72
CA ILE A 46 -4.81 4.75 1.27
C ILE A 46 -6.23 5.01 1.74
N LYS A 47 -7.01 5.71 0.91
CA LYS A 47 -8.40 6.10 1.19
C LYS A 47 -9.35 4.91 1.31
N ARG A 48 -9.06 3.82 0.59
CA ARG A 48 -9.85 2.57 0.61
C ARG A 48 -8.93 1.37 0.78
N PRO A 49 -9.12 0.54 1.82
CA PRO A 49 -8.40 -0.70 1.95
C PRO A 49 -8.88 -1.71 0.89
N LEU A 50 -7.93 -2.29 0.15
CA LEU A 50 -8.21 -3.39 -0.79
C LEU A 50 -8.38 -4.72 -0.03
N LYS A 51 -9.17 -5.62 -0.63
CA LYS A 51 -9.51 -6.93 -0.05
C LYS A 51 -8.27 -7.77 0.28
N HIS A 52 -7.35 -7.89 -0.68
CA HIS A 52 -6.08 -8.58 -0.48
C HIS A 52 -5.01 -7.54 -0.15
N ARG A 53 -4.53 -7.57 1.10
CA ARG A 53 -3.47 -6.66 1.54
C ARG A 53 -2.49 -7.33 2.48
N LEU A 54 -1.27 -6.82 2.48
CA LEU A 54 -0.23 -7.08 3.46
C LEU A 54 0.27 -5.73 3.98
N ILE A 55 0.12 -5.50 5.28
CA ILE A 55 0.65 -4.31 5.94
C ILE A 55 1.75 -4.78 6.88
N VAL A 56 2.99 -4.41 6.56
CA VAL A 56 4.16 -4.79 7.36
C VAL A 56 4.53 -3.69 8.34
N ASN A 57 5.06 -4.06 9.49
CA ASN A 57 5.45 -3.12 10.53
C ASN A 57 6.87 -2.60 10.29
N THR A 58 7.02 -1.67 9.35
CA THR A 58 8.31 -1.08 8.95
C THR A 58 8.16 0.35 8.47
N ASN A 59 9.26 1.10 8.56
CA ASN A 59 9.41 2.41 7.95
C ASN A 59 10.13 2.36 6.59
N ASP A 60 10.53 1.18 6.14
CA ASP A 60 11.12 0.95 4.82
C ASP A 60 10.05 1.12 3.72
N HIS A 61 10.26 2.14 2.87
CA HIS A 61 9.39 2.41 1.73
C HIS A 61 9.52 1.34 0.64
N ASP A 62 10.71 0.75 0.51
CA ASP A 62 11.06 -0.14 -0.59
C ASP A 62 10.74 -1.62 -0.26
N LEU A 63 10.50 -1.93 1.03
CA LEU A 63 10.19 -3.27 1.54
C LEU A 63 11.29 -4.30 1.23
N GLU A 64 12.55 -3.88 1.31
CA GLU A 64 13.74 -4.67 0.96
C GLU A 64 14.50 -5.23 2.17
N GLU A 65 14.13 -4.84 3.41
CA GLU A 65 14.64 -5.49 4.62
C GLU A 65 14.46 -7.02 4.52
N PRO A 66 15.49 -7.86 4.81
CA PRO A 66 15.48 -9.28 4.46
C PRO A 66 14.24 -10.06 4.94
N ASP A 67 13.80 -9.83 6.18
CA ASP A 67 12.63 -10.51 6.75
C ASP A 67 11.33 -10.05 6.07
N ILE A 68 11.25 -8.77 5.71
CA ILE A 68 10.09 -8.16 5.05
C ILE A 68 10.02 -8.60 3.59
N LEU A 69 11.16 -8.61 2.91
CA LEU A 69 11.31 -9.11 1.55
C LEU A 69 10.82 -10.56 1.47
N GLN A 70 11.23 -11.39 2.42
CA GLN A 70 10.76 -12.77 2.51
C GLN A 70 9.24 -12.84 2.75
N GLU A 71 8.73 -12.07 3.72
CA GLU A 71 7.31 -12.05 4.08
C GLU A 71 6.42 -11.68 2.89
N TRP A 72 6.71 -10.56 2.23
CA TRP A 72 5.88 -10.10 1.11
C TRP A 72 6.06 -10.99 -0.12
N THR A 73 7.25 -11.55 -0.36
CA THR A 73 7.48 -12.51 -1.46
C THR A 73 6.60 -13.75 -1.30
N ILE A 74 6.55 -14.34 -0.11
CA ILE A 74 5.66 -15.48 0.18
C ILE A 74 4.22 -15.09 -0.11
N LYS A 75 3.79 -13.91 0.36
CA LYS A 75 2.42 -13.43 0.14
C LYS A 75 2.08 -13.23 -1.33
N ALA A 76 3.01 -12.68 -2.11
CA ALA A 76 2.84 -12.47 -3.54
C ALA A 76 2.70 -13.79 -4.30
N VAL A 77 3.56 -14.78 -3.99
CA VAL A 77 3.47 -16.12 -4.56
C VAL A 77 2.14 -16.78 -4.21
N GLU A 78 1.72 -16.75 -2.94
CA GLU A 78 0.41 -17.26 -2.52
C GLU A 78 -0.74 -16.62 -3.28
N PHE A 79 -0.70 -15.30 -3.48
CA PHE A 79 -1.73 -14.56 -4.20
C PHE A 79 -1.79 -14.95 -5.67
N ILE A 80 -0.64 -15.11 -6.33
CA ILE A 80 -0.57 -15.53 -7.73
C ILE A 80 -1.11 -16.96 -7.88
N CYS A 81 -0.64 -17.89 -7.05
CA CYS A 81 -1.02 -19.30 -7.17
C CYS A 81 -2.47 -19.61 -6.75
N ARG A 82 -3.13 -18.75 -5.97
CA ARG A 82 -4.55 -18.92 -5.57
C ARG A 82 -5.55 -18.32 -6.55
N ASN A 83 -5.09 -17.57 -7.55
CA ASN A 83 -5.93 -16.91 -8.55
C ASN A 83 -5.96 -17.66 -9.90
N GLU A 84 -5.52 -18.93 -9.92
CA GLU A 84 -5.92 -19.96 -10.88
C GLU A 84 -7.13 -20.73 -10.35
#